data_AF-A0AAN9VLS3-F1
#
_entry.id   AF-A0AAN9VLS3-F1
#
_cell.length_a   1.000
_cell.length_b   1.000
_cell.length_c   1.000
_cell.angle_alpha   90.00
_cell.angle_beta   90.00
_cell.angle_gamma   90.00
#
_symmetry.space_group_name_H-M   'P 1'
#
loop_
_entity.id
_entity.type
_entity.pdbx_description
1 polymer ?
#
loop_
_entity_poly.entity_id
_entity_poly.type
_entity_poly.pdbx_seq_one_letter_code
_entity_poly.pdbx_strand_id
1 'polypeptide(L)'
;MKAHGVDDGHIIHISSMAGHLDASWPKMAIYSASKHAVRVLTEGLRKELVAAKSRIRVTEVSPGFVKTDILESSGVDSETLKRLEKIPFMQPEDIADIVLYALGVPPHVQIHEVMVYPVGQ
;
A
#
# COMPACT_ATOMS: atom_id res chain seq x y z
N MET A 1 14.92 -2.94 -13.95
CA MET A 1 15.93 -2.06 -13.31
C MET A 1 17.34 -2.52 -13.62
N LYS A 2 17.83 -3.64 -13.07
CA LYS A 2 19.19 -4.15 -13.35
C LYS A 2 19.47 -4.38 -14.85
N ALA A 3 18.53 -4.97 -15.59
CA ALA A 3 18.64 -5.17 -17.04
C ALA A 3 18.78 -3.86 -17.84
N HIS A 4 18.46 -2.71 -17.25
CA HIS A 4 18.59 -1.37 -17.84
C HIS A 4 19.70 -0.54 -17.16
N GLY A 5 20.58 -1.16 -16.37
CA GLY A 5 21.69 -0.46 -15.70
C GLY A 5 21.29 0.39 -14.49
N VAL A 6 20.05 0.28 -13.99
CA VAL A 6 19.58 1.01 -12.79
C VAL A 6 19.86 0.17 -11.55
N ASP A 7 20.72 0.66 -10.65
CA ASP A 7 21.18 -0.06 -9.45
C ASP A 7 20.76 0.60 -8.11
N ASP A 8 20.11 1.77 -8.15
CA ASP A 8 19.72 2.60 -7.00
C ASP A 8 18.25 3.04 -6.99
N GLY A 9 17.41 2.49 -7.88
CA GLY A 9 16.03 2.94 -7.97
C GLY A 9 15.13 2.45 -6.82
N HIS A 10 13.83 2.72 -6.93
CA HIS A 10 12.87 2.48 -5.85
C HIS A 10 11.61 1.79 -6.39
N ILE A 11 11.24 0.67 -5.77
CA ILE A 11 9.99 -0.04 -6.04
C ILE A 11 8.99 0.32 -4.93
N ILE A 12 7.79 0.75 -5.32
CA ILE A 12 6.73 1.09 -4.37
C ILE A 12 5.51 0.21 -4.66
N HIS A 13 5.10 -0.58 -3.68
CA HIS A 13 3.88 -1.36 -3.74
C HIS A 13 2.74 -0.64 -3.02
N ILE A 14 1.63 -0.42 -3.72
CA ILE A 14 0.39 0.08 -3.11
C ILE A 14 -0.41 -1.12 -2.59
N SER A 15 -0.30 -1.35 -1.29
CA SER A 15 -0.97 -2.39 -0.54
C SER A 15 -2.35 -1.88 -0.04
N SER A 16 -2.72 -2.21 1.20
CA SER A 16 -3.92 -1.75 1.90
C SER A 16 -3.81 -2.14 3.37
N MET A 17 -4.50 -1.43 4.25
CA MET A 17 -4.73 -1.90 5.63
C MET A 17 -5.43 -3.26 5.69
N ALA A 18 -6.16 -3.66 4.64
CA ALA A 18 -6.71 -5.02 4.51
C ALA A 18 -5.64 -6.12 4.38
N GLY A 19 -4.38 -5.77 4.10
CA GLY A 19 -3.22 -6.66 4.13
C GLY A 19 -2.65 -6.92 5.53
N HIS A 20 -3.22 -6.27 6.55
CA HIS A 20 -2.79 -6.34 7.96
C HIS A 20 -3.89 -6.77 8.91
N LEU A 21 -5.15 -6.59 8.49
CA LEU A 21 -6.34 -6.89 9.28
C LEU A 21 -7.00 -8.16 8.78
N ASP A 22 -7.50 -8.98 9.71
CA ASP A 22 -8.36 -10.11 9.40
C ASP A 22 -9.64 -9.61 8.71
N ALA A 23 -10.18 -10.42 7.80
CA ALA A 23 -11.32 -10.09 6.93
C ALA A 23 -12.55 -9.68 7.74
N SER A 24 -12.60 -8.40 8.11
CA SER A 24 -13.55 -7.86 9.08
C SER A 24 -14.95 -7.76 8.48
N TRP A 25 -15.06 -7.76 7.14
CA TRP A 25 -16.31 -7.61 6.40
C TRP A 25 -16.55 -8.78 5.42
N PRO A 26 -17.83 -9.16 5.21
CA PRO A 26 -18.20 -10.12 4.17
C PRO A 26 -17.62 -9.71 2.81
N LYS A 27 -17.19 -10.71 2.02
CA LYS A 27 -16.60 -10.55 0.67
C LYS A 27 -15.20 -9.91 0.60
N MET A 28 -14.58 -9.54 1.72
CA MET A 28 -13.20 -9.01 1.72
C MET A 28 -12.10 -10.07 1.68
N ALA A 29 -12.41 -11.36 1.88
CA ALA A 29 -11.40 -12.41 2.05
C ALA A 29 -10.38 -12.49 0.90
N ILE A 30 -10.83 -12.44 -0.36
CA ILE A 30 -9.93 -12.52 -1.53
C ILE A 30 -9.09 -11.24 -1.63
N TYR A 31 -9.70 -10.07 -1.41
CA TYR A 31 -8.99 -8.80 -1.42
C TYR A 31 -7.92 -8.76 -0.31
N SER A 32 -8.30 -9.07 0.94
CA SER A 32 -7.38 -9.14 2.08
C SER A 32 -6.25 -10.14 1.84
N ALA A 33 -6.55 -11.34 1.32
CA ALA A 33 -5.52 -12.32 0.99
C ALA A 33 -4.55 -11.80 -0.08
N SER A 34 -5.04 -11.12 -1.11
CA SER A 34 -4.18 -10.52 -2.14
C SER A 34 -3.25 -9.44 -1.55
N LYS A 35 -3.75 -8.65 -0.60
CA LYS A 35 -2.96 -7.58 0.05
C LYS A 35 -1.98 -8.13 1.08
N HIS A 36 -2.30 -9.21 1.77
CA HIS A 36 -1.34 -9.99 2.56
C HIS A 36 -0.23 -10.56 1.67
N ALA A 37 -0.56 -11.06 0.47
CA ALA A 37 0.45 -11.52 -0.47
C ALA A 37 1.37 -10.39 -0.94
N VAL A 38 0.84 -9.19 -1.20
CA VAL A 38 1.66 -8.00 -1.51
C VAL A 38 2.65 -7.71 -0.38
N ARG A 39 2.21 -7.74 0.88
CA ARG A 39 3.10 -7.55 2.04
C ARG A 39 4.24 -8.56 2.08
N VAL A 40 3.91 -9.84 1.92
CA VAL A 40 4.92 -10.93 1.89
C VAL A 40 5.89 -10.75 0.73
N LEU A 41 5.40 -10.39 -0.46
CA LEU A 41 6.23 -10.13 -1.64
C LEU A 41 7.17 -8.93 -1.43
N THR A 42 6.68 -7.83 -0.84
CA THR A 42 7.49 -6.66 -0.53
C THR A 42 8.65 -7.02 0.40
N GLU A 43 8.36 -7.71 1.51
CA GLU A 43 9.39 -8.07 2.48
C GLU A 43 10.37 -9.12 1.95
N GLY A 44 9.87 -10.09 1.17
CA GLY A 44 10.71 -11.06 0.46
C GLY A 44 11.69 -10.37 -0.48
N LEU A 45 11.18 -9.52 -1.38
CA LEU A 45 12.01 -8.78 -2.34
C LEU A 45 13.04 -7.89 -1.65
N ARG A 46 12.65 -7.19 -0.57
CA ARG A 46 13.58 -6.36 0.20
C ARG A 46 14.73 -7.20 0.77
N LYS A 47 14.45 -8.37 1.35
CA LYS A 47 15.49 -9.28 1.86
C LYS A 47 16.39 -9.81 0.75
N GLU A 48 15.84 -10.17 -0.40
CA GLU A 48 16.61 -10.61 -1.57
C GLU A 48 17.56 -9.51 -2.07
N LEU A 49 17.10 -8.27 -2.13
CA LEU A 49 17.92 -7.12 -2.53
C LEU A 49 19.06 -6.84 -1.53
N VAL A 50 18.78 -6.97 -0.23
CA VAL A 50 19.81 -6.87 0.82
C VAL A 50 20.85 -7.98 0.67
N ALA A 51 20.42 -9.23 0.47
CA ALA A 51 21.32 -10.37 0.27
C ALA A 51 22.20 -10.18 -0.99
N ALA A 52 21.65 -9.56 -2.03
CA ALA A 52 22.36 -9.22 -3.25
C ALA A 52 23.23 -7.95 -3.15
N LYS A 53 23.34 -7.32 -1.96
CA LYS A 53 24.03 -6.04 -1.72
C LYS A 53 23.59 -4.93 -2.69
N SER A 54 22.31 -4.95 -3.06
CA SER A 54 21.70 -3.98 -3.97
C SER A 54 21.42 -2.66 -3.26
N ARG A 55 21.49 -1.54 -4.00
CA ARG A 55 21.06 -0.21 -3.51
C ARG A 55 19.60 0.12 -3.84
N ILE A 56 18.93 -0.77 -4.59
CA ILE A 56 17.49 -0.66 -4.87
C ILE A 56 16.69 -0.75 -3.57
N ARG A 57 15.76 0.19 -3.38
CA ARG A 57 14.86 0.25 -2.22
C ARG A 57 13.49 -0.33 -2.56
N VAL A 58 12.79 -0.84 -1.55
CA VAL A 58 11.40 -1.29 -1.66
C VAL A 58 10.57 -0.73 -0.51
N THR A 59 9.43 -0.10 -0.84
CA THR A 59 8.48 0.45 0.13
C THR A 59 7.09 -0.12 -0.11
N GLU A 60 6.42 -0.50 0.97
CA GLU A 60 4.98 -0.78 0.96
C GLU A 60 4.22 0.45 1.50
N VAL A 61 3.19 0.88 0.78
CA VAL A 61 2.23 1.87 1.28
C VAL A 61 0.91 1.15 1.51
N SER A 62 0.39 1.22 2.73
CA SER A 62 -0.79 0.50 3.21
C SER A 62 -1.88 1.51 3.63
N PRO A 63 -2.71 2.02 2.69
CA PRO A 63 -3.78 2.96 3.02
C PRO A 63 -5.00 2.31 3.68
N GLY A 64 -5.64 3.07 4.58
CA GLY A 64 -7.03 2.89 5.01
C GLY A 64 -8.02 3.35 3.94
N PHE A 65 -9.13 3.96 4.33
CA PHE A 65 -10.13 4.45 3.36
C PHE A 65 -9.62 5.65 2.56
N VAL A 66 -9.63 5.53 1.23
CA VAL A 66 -9.24 6.58 0.28
C VAL A 66 -10.38 6.80 -0.71
N LYS A 67 -10.75 8.06 -0.95
CA LYS A 67 -11.88 8.44 -1.80
C LYS A 67 -11.53 8.25 -3.28
N THR A 68 -11.73 7.02 -3.75
CA THR A 68 -11.54 6.59 -5.15
C THR A 68 -12.74 5.75 -5.60
N ASP A 69 -12.79 5.43 -6.88
CA ASP A 69 -13.83 4.60 -7.48
C ASP A 69 -13.73 3.10 -7.09
N ILE A 70 -12.78 2.73 -6.21
CA ILE A 70 -12.55 1.33 -5.83
C ILE A 70 -13.78 0.70 -5.18
N LEU A 71 -14.52 1.43 -4.34
CA LEU A 71 -15.69 0.89 -3.65
C LEU A 71 -16.84 0.61 -4.63
N GLU A 72 -17.06 1.51 -5.58
CA GLU A 72 -18.08 1.39 -6.62
C GLU A 72 -17.75 0.24 -7.60
N SER A 73 -16.48 0.09 -7.95
CA SER A 73 -15.99 -0.96 -8.85
C SER A 73 -15.84 -2.34 -8.19
N SER A 74 -15.82 -2.42 -6.85
CA SER A 74 -15.63 -3.68 -6.10
C SER A 74 -16.91 -4.49 -5.88
N GLY A 75 -18.05 -4.07 -6.45
CA GLY A 75 -19.33 -4.77 -6.29
C GLY A 75 -19.87 -4.72 -4.85
N VAL A 76 -19.48 -3.68 -4.09
CA VAL A 76 -20.03 -3.38 -2.77
C VAL A 76 -21.50 -2.98 -2.94
N ASP A 77 -22.37 -3.50 -2.08
CA ASP A 77 -23.81 -3.20 -2.16
C ASP A 77 -24.11 -1.76 -1.74
N SER A 78 -25.26 -1.24 -2.19
CA SER A 78 -25.64 0.15 -1.99
C SER A 78 -25.89 0.51 -0.52
N GLU A 79 -26.25 -0.45 0.34
CA GLU A 79 -26.40 -0.22 1.77
C GLU A 79 -25.03 -0.02 2.44
N THR A 80 -24.06 -0.87 2.10
CA THR A 80 -22.68 -0.73 2.55
C THR A 80 -22.05 0.57 2.06
N LEU A 81 -22.28 0.97 0.80
CA LEU A 81 -21.80 2.26 0.27
C LEU A 81 -22.35 3.45 1.08
N LYS A 82 -23.66 3.47 1.38
CA LYS A 82 -24.28 4.52 2.22
C LYS A 82 -23.73 4.57 3.64
N ARG A 83 -23.34 3.41 4.21
CA ARG A 83 -22.68 3.35 5.51
C ARG A 83 -21.27 3.92 5.44
N LEU A 84 -20.54 3.59 4.37
CA LEU A 84 -19.19 4.07 4.11
C LEU A 84 -19.15 5.58 3.95
N GLU A 85 -20.14 6.22 3.31
CA GLU A 85 -20.24 7.69 3.16
C GLU A 85 -20.11 8.48 4.48
N LYS A 86 -20.37 7.85 5.62
CA LYS A 86 -20.30 8.48 6.96
C LYS A 86 -18.94 8.35 7.64
N ILE A 87 -18.02 7.57 7.05
CA ILE A 87 -16.68 7.34 7.60
C ILE A 87 -15.72 8.36 6.97
N PRO A 88 -14.70 8.84 7.71
CA PRO A 88 -13.66 9.69 7.13
C PRO A 88 -12.87 8.97 6.02
N PHE A 89 -12.48 9.72 4.98
CA PHE A 89 -11.63 9.25 3.89
C PHE A 89 -10.44 10.19 3.72
N MET A 90 -9.29 9.61 3.41
CA MET A 90 -8.19 10.33 2.76
C MET A 90 -8.55 10.62 1.30
N GLN A 91 -7.89 11.61 0.72
CA GLN A 91 -7.91 11.87 -0.71
C GLN A 91 -6.76 11.14 -1.42
N PRO A 92 -6.86 10.89 -2.74
CA PRO A 92 -5.77 10.30 -3.52
C PRO A 92 -4.45 11.06 -3.39
N GLU A 93 -4.52 12.39 -3.26
CA GLU A 93 -3.38 13.29 -3.10
C GLU A 93 -2.61 13.00 -1.81
N ASP A 94 -3.29 12.61 -0.72
CA ASP A 94 -2.64 12.25 0.54
C ASP A 94 -1.71 11.02 0.35
N ILE A 95 -2.14 10.07 -0.49
CA ILE A 95 -1.34 8.87 -0.80
C ILE A 95 -0.20 9.23 -1.77
N ALA A 96 -0.44 10.13 -2.72
CA ALA A 96 0.60 10.64 -3.60
C ALA A 96 1.71 11.37 -2.81
N ASP A 97 1.34 12.20 -1.83
CA ASP A 97 2.29 12.90 -0.97
C ASP A 97 3.12 11.93 -0.12
N ILE A 98 2.51 10.84 0.38
CA ILE A 98 3.23 9.78 1.09
C ILE A 98 4.23 9.05 0.17
N VAL A 99 3.84 8.79 -1.07
CA VAL A 99 4.74 8.21 -2.08
C VAL A 99 5.90 9.16 -2.35
N LEU A 100 5.63 10.46 -2.53
CA LEU A 100 6.67 11.47 -2.72
C LEU A 100 7.60 11.59 -1.51
N TYR A 101 7.06 11.51 -0.29
CA TYR A 101 7.85 11.47 0.94
C TYR A 101 8.80 10.27 0.96
N ALA A 102 8.29 9.07 0.65
CA ALA A 102 9.12 7.86 0.60
C ALA A 102 10.21 7.94 -0.48
N LEU A 103 9.92 8.55 -1.63
CA LEU A 103 10.90 8.79 -2.68
C LEU A 103 11.95 9.82 -2.26
N GLY A 104 11.54 10.87 -1.54
CA GLY A 104 12.36 12.03 -1.17
C GLY A 104 13.39 11.78 -0.06
N VAL A 105 13.33 10.67 0.66
CA VAL A 105 14.35 10.36 1.68
C VAL A 105 15.70 10.04 1.03
N PRO A 106 16.85 10.33 1.69
CA PRO A 106 18.17 10.08 1.14
C PRO A 106 18.37 8.62 0.66
N PRO A 107 19.26 8.34 -0.33
CA PRO A 107 19.41 7.00 -0.90
C PRO A 107 19.82 5.89 0.09
N HIS A 108 20.45 6.26 1.21
CA HIS A 108 20.84 5.31 2.27
C HIS A 108 19.72 5.03 3.28
N VAL A 109 18.57 5.71 3.16
CA VAL A 109 17.38 5.55 3.99
C VAL A 109 16.34 4.72 3.24
N GLN A 110 15.77 3.74 3.92
CA GLN A 110 14.67 2.93 3.41
C GLN A 110 13.45 3.08 4.32
N ILE A 111 12.39 3.68 3.79
CA ILE A 111 11.06 3.58 4.39
C ILE A 111 10.54 2.20 4.01
N HIS A 112 10.52 1.27 4.95
CA HIS A 112 10.07 -0.09 4.67
C HIS A 112 8.57 -0.16 4.42
N GLU A 113 7.79 0.47 5.29
CA GLU A 113 6.34 0.48 5.24
C GLU A 113 5.79 1.82 5.75
N VAL A 114 4.70 2.27 5.13
CA VAL A 114 3.82 3.33 5.64
C VAL A 114 2.40 2.79 5.76
N MET A 115 1.93 2.63 7.00
CA MET A 115 0.50 2.42 7.28
C MET A 115 -0.13 3.78 7.57
N VAL A 116 -1.22 4.09 6.88
CA VAL A 116 -1.87 5.41 6.98
C VAL A 116 -3.38 5.27 7.03
N TYR A 117 -4.01 6.05 7.91
CA TYR A 117 -5.46 6.07 8.11
C TYR A 117 -5.98 7.51 8.05
N PRO A 118 -7.23 7.72 7.59
CA PRO A 118 -7.99 8.91 7.90
C PRO A 118 -8.11 9.05 9.42
N VAL A 119 -8.03 10.27 9.93
CA VAL A 119 -8.30 10.54 11.34
C VAL A 119 -9.77 10.22 11.63
N GLY A 120 -10.02 9.34 12.61
CA GLY A 120 -11.37 8.92 13.01
C GLY A 120 -11.94 7.73 12.22
N GLN A 121 -11.11 7.01 11.47
CA GLN A 121 -11.42 5.66 10.99
C GLN A 121 -11.34 4.62 12.13
#